data_AF-A0A527ZEC6-F1
#
_entry.id   AF-A0A527ZEC6-F1
#
_cell.length_a   1.000
_cell.length_b   1.000
_cell.length_c   1.000
_cell.angle_alpha   90.00
_cell.angle_beta   90.00
_cell.angle_gamma   90.00
#
_symmetry.space_group_name_H-M   'P 1'
#
loop_
_entity.id
_entity.type
_entity.pdbx_description
1 polymer ?
#
loop_
_entity_poly.entity_id
_entity_poly.type
_entity_poly.pdbx_seq_one_letter_code
_entity_poly.pdbx_strand_id
1 'polypeptide(L)'
;PRKVDEAYVWGDALSELDREAPDARIINLETSITTSLSLAPKGINYKMNPANIGCLAVARIDCIVLANNHVLDWDEPGLVETLDTLRLAGLAYAGAGLDADEAAAPAVIKLAGGGRVLVFSFALETSGVPASWAAGAYKPGINLLADVSARSLEQIARSVQAIKQPGDLAVASIHWGGNWGYQVPAE
;
A
#
# COMPACT_ATOMS: atom_id res chain seq x y z
N PRO A 1 16.98 21.09 5.00
CA PRO A 1 15.95 20.40 5.83
C PRO A 1 16.34 20.40 7.31
N ARG A 2 15.39 20.62 8.22
CA ARG A 2 15.60 20.54 9.68
C ARG A 2 15.08 19.20 10.18
N LYS A 3 15.90 18.45 10.94
CA LYS A 3 15.44 17.22 11.60
C LYS A 3 14.36 17.57 12.63
N VAL A 4 13.27 16.82 12.59
CA VAL A 4 12.18 16.87 13.57
C VAL A 4 12.04 15.49 14.20
N ASP A 5 11.23 15.40 15.24
CA ASP A 5 10.86 14.13 15.85
C ASP A 5 10.15 13.22 14.84
N GLU A 6 10.36 11.91 14.94
CA GLU A 6 9.74 10.93 14.02
C GLU A 6 8.20 10.93 14.13
N ALA A 7 7.65 11.27 15.29
CA ALA A 7 6.22 11.37 15.53
C ALA A 7 5.58 12.63 14.92
N TYR A 8 6.37 13.59 14.41
CA TYR A 8 5.90 14.92 14.02
C TYR A 8 4.71 14.90 13.05
N VAL A 9 4.71 13.99 12.08
CA VAL A 9 3.66 13.93 11.04
C VAL A 9 2.32 13.38 11.54
N TRP A 10 2.30 12.72 12.69
CA TRP A 10 1.10 12.10 13.23
C TRP A 10 0.28 13.02 14.13
N GLY A 11 0.92 14.01 14.75
CA GLY A 11 0.24 14.89 15.71
C GLY A 11 -0.53 14.10 16.77
N ASP A 12 -1.82 14.43 16.94
CA ASP A 12 -2.69 13.81 17.94
C ASP A 12 -3.08 12.35 17.60
N ALA A 13 -2.84 11.90 16.36
CA ALA A 13 -3.29 10.57 15.91
C ALA A 13 -2.66 9.42 16.71
N LEU A 14 -1.41 9.54 17.15
CA LEU A 14 -0.77 8.49 17.96
C LEU A 14 -1.47 8.32 19.30
N SER A 15 -1.84 9.44 19.95
CA SER A 15 -2.57 9.42 21.21
C SER A 15 -3.94 8.78 21.07
N GLU A 16 -4.68 9.08 19.99
CA GLU A 16 -5.97 8.45 19.73
C GLU A 16 -5.82 6.95 19.39
N LEU A 17 -4.82 6.56 18.59
CA LEU A 17 -4.54 5.14 18.31
C LEU A 17 -4.15 4.36 19.57
N ASP A 18 -3.48 5.00 20.51
CA ASP A 18 -3.08 4.38 21.78
C ASP A 18 -4.25 4.28 22.75
N ARG A 19 -5.15 5.26 22.73
CA ARG A 19 -6.38 5.26 23.52
C ARG A 19 -7.38 4.21 23.02
N GLU A 20 -7.60 4.12 21.71
CA GLU A 20 -8.52 3.16 21.11
C GLU A 20 -7.95 1.73 21.11
N ALA A 21 -6.62 1.60 21.16
CA ALA A 21 -5.90 0.33 21.23
C ALA A 21 -6.39 -0.72 20.20
N PRO A 22 -6.41 -0.39 18.89
CA PRO A 22 -6.90 -1.32 17.87
C PRO A 22 -6.00 -2.55 17.75
N ASP A 23 -6.60 -3.70 17.45
CA ASP A 23 -5.89 -4.97 17.26
C ASP A 23 -4.99 -4.98 16.00
N ALA A 24 -5.23 -4.08 15.04
CA ALA A 24 -4.44 -3.94 13.83
C ALA A 24 -4.47 -2.48 13.32
N ARG A 25 -3.30 -1.96 12.95
CA ARG A 25 -3.10 -0.63 12.36
C ARG A 25 -2.68 -0.79 10.89
N ILE A 26 -3.57 -0.43 9.97
CA ILE A 26 -3.37 -0.56 8.52
C ILE A 26 -3.42 0.84 7.89
N ILE A 27 -2.46 1.19 7.05
CA ILE A 27 -2.45 2.47 6.32
C ILE A 27 -2.26 2.28 4.82
N ASN A 28 -2.81 3.19 4.01
CA ASN A 28 -2.39 3.38 2.63
C ASN A 28 -1.20 4.34 2.60
N LEU A 29 -0.04 3.86 2.14
CA LEU A 29 1.10 4.72 1.91
C LEU A 29 1.11 5.15 0.44
N GLU A 30 0.48 6.29 0.19
CA GLU A 30 0.34 6.88 -1.14
C GLU A 30 1.61 7.60 -1.61
N THR A 31 2.78 7.27 -1.07
CA THR A 31 4.05 7.94 -1.43
C THR A 31 5.15 6.91 -1.61
N SER A 32 6.01 7.14 -2.61
CA SER A 32 7.20 6.32 -2.83
C SER A 32 8.27 6.63 -1.78
N ILE A 33 8.93 5.61 -1.25
CA ILE A 33 10.07 5.75 -0.32
C ILE A 33 11.36 5.49 -1.09
N THR A 34 12.00 6.53 -1.57
CA THR A 34 13.10 6.36 -2.53
C THR A 34 14.04 7.56 -2.56
N THR A 35 15.28 7.31 -2.99
CA THR A 35 16.26 8.30 -3.43
C THR A 35 16.35 8.39 -4.96
N SER A 36 15.84 7.40 -5.70
CA SER A 36 15.78 7.32 -7.17
C SER A 36 15.39 8.62 -7.85
N LEU A 37 16.03 8.91 -8.98
CA LEU A 37 15.72 10.06 -9.84
C LEU A 37 14.88 9.67 -11.07
N SER A 38 14.44 8.41 -11.17
CA SER A 38 13.71 7.86 -12.32
C SER A 38 12.26 8.30 -12.33
N LEU A 39 12.01 9.59 -12.59
CA LEU A 39 10.69 10.20 -12.53
C LEU A 39 9.73 9.64 -13.60
N ALA A 40 8.58 9.13 -13.18
CA ALA A 40 7.49 8.80 -14.09
C ALA A 40 6.83 10.09 -14.64
N PRO A 41 6.46 10.15 -15.94
CA PRO A 41 5.92 11.35 -16.57
C PRO A 41 4.48 11.62 -16.14
N LYS A 42 4.31 12.18 -14.94
CA LYS A 42 3.02 12.52 -14.31
C LYS A 42 2.97 14.00 -13.93
N GLY A 43 1.76 14.52 -13.70
CA GLY A 43 1.57 15.90 -13.26
C GLY A 43 1.96 16.14 -11.80
N ILE A 44 1.81 15.14 -10.94
CA ILE A 44 2.17 15.17 -9.52
C ILE A 44 2.87 13.87 -9.17
N ASN A 45 4.02 13.98 -8.50
CA ASN A 45 4.81 12.86 -8.01
C ASN A 45 5.10 13.05 -6.52
N TYR A 46 4.89 12.00 -5.72
CA TYR A 46 5.16 11.98 -4.29
C TYR A 46 6.46 11.20 -3.99
N LYS A 47 7.23 11.72 -3.02
CA LYS A 47 8.49 11.12 -2.61
C LYS A 47 8.74 11.37 -1.13
N MET A 48 9.12 10.32 -0.43
CA MET A 48 9.76 10.38 0.88
C MET A 48 11.17 9.77 0.78
N ASN A 49 12.15 10.36 1.47
CA ASN A 49 13.48 9.76 1.57
C ASN A 49 13.45 8.55 2.54
N PRO A 50 14.12 7.42 2.23
CA PRO A 50 14.22 6.26 3.14
C PRO A 50 14.70 6.59 4.57
N ALA A 51 15.53 7.63 4.74
CA ALA A 51 15.97 8.08 6.05
C ALA A 51 14.84 8.58 6.97
N ASN A 52 13.63 8.78 6.44
CA ASN A 52 12.45 9.16 7.21
C ASN A 52 11.60 7.95 7.63
N ILE A 53 12.02 6.71 7.37
CA ILE A 53 11.22 5.50 7.66
C ILE A 53 10.77 5.40 9.13
N GLY A 54 11.55 5.99 10.05
CA GLY A 54 11.19 6.10 11.46
C GLY A 54 9.82 6.76 11.70
N CYS A 55 9.39 7.67 10.83
CA CYS A 55 8.06 8.27 10.94
C CYS A 55 6.93 7.25 10.72
N LEU A 56 7.13 6.17 9.96
CA LEU A 56 6.15 5.09 9.87
C LEU A 56 6.28 4.12 11.04
N ALA A 57 7.51 3.82 11.46
CA ALA A 57 7.79 2.89 12.54
C ALA A 57 7.21 3.35 13.89
N VAL A 58 7.32 4.64 14.22
CA VAL A 58 6.83 5.21 15.49
C VAL A 58 5.33 5.02 15.69
N ALA A 59 4.56 4.88 14.61
CA ALA A 59 3.12 4.67 14.66
C ALA A 59 2.70 3.21 14.93
N ARG A 60 3.66 2.28 15.03
CA ARG A 60 3.42 0.84 15.26
C ARG A 60 2.44 0.24 14.25
N ILE A 61 2.63 0.59 12.99
CA ILE A 61 1.78 0.14 11.88
C ILE A 61 2.04 -1.34 11.61
N ASP A 62 0.98 -2.13 11.54
CA ASP A 62 1.06 -3.57 11.29
C ASP A 62 1.10 -3.89 9.79
N CYS A 63 0.48 -3.07 8.95
CA CYS A 63 0.49 -3.26 7.50
C CYS A 63 0.42 -1.95 6.72
N ILE A 64 1.24 -1.84 5.68
CA ILE A 64 1.23 -0.76 4.70
C ILE A 64 0.69 -1.29 3.37
N VAL A 65 -0.43 -0.74 2.89
CA VAL A 65 -0.93 -1.06 1.57
C VAL A 65 -0.36 -0.10 0.53
N LEU A 66 0.09 -0.67 -0.59
CA LEU A 66 0.90 0.01 -1.61
C LEU A 66 0.25 0.07 -3.00
N ALA A 67 -0.83 -0.68 -3.25
CA ALA A 67 -1.51 -0.60 -4.53
C ALA A 67 -2.28 0.73 -4.61
N ASN A 68 -1.60 1.76 -5.09
CA ASN A 68 -2.13 3.09 -5.34
C ASN A 68 -1.44 3.71 -6.55
N ASN A 69 -1.93 4.87 -6.96
CA ASN A 69 -1.46 5.58 -8.13
C ASN A 69 -0.12 6.32 -7.94
N HIS A 70 0.54 6.27 -6.78
CA HIS A 70 1.76 7.02 -6.49
C HIS A 70 2.98 6.17 -6.10
N VAL A 71 2.81 4.85 -5.94
CA VAL A 71 3.92 3.95 -5.55
C VAL A 71 5.00 3.78 -6.63
N LEU A 72 4.67 4.05 -7.91
CA LEU A 72 5.58 3.99 -9.05
C LEU A 72 5.87 5.37 -9.65
N ASP A 73 5.72 6.43 -8.86
CA ASP A 73 6.06 7.79 -9.28
C ASP A 73 7.54 7.98 -9.65
N TRP A 74 8.39 7.07 -9.18
CA TRP A 74 9.83 7.01 -9.45
C TRP A 74 10.23 5.71 -10.17
N ASP A 75 9.27 5.17 -10.93
CA ASP A 75 9.39 3.98 -11.77
C ASP A 75 9.83 2.73 -10.96
N GLU A 76 10.13 1.63 -11.66
CA GLU A 76 10.54 0.37 -11.03
C GLU A 76 11.69 0.52 -10.01
N PRO A 77 12.75 1.32 -10.25
CA PRO A 77 13.81 1.51 -9.24
C PRO A 77 13.30 2.14 -7.94
N GLY A 78 12.34 3.06 -8.03
CA GLY A 78 11.74 3.69 -6.86
C GLY A 78 10.82 2.75 -6.08
N LEU A 79 10.07 1.90 -6.79
CA LEU A 79 9.27 0.85 -6.16
C LEU A 79 10.18 -0.16 -5.44
N VAL A 80 11.23 -0.65 -6.09
CA VAL A 80 12.17 -1.62 -5.50
C VAL A 80 12.78 -1.05 -4.21
N GLU A 81 13.27 0.20 -4.22
CA GLU A 81 13.83 0.84 -3.03
C GLU A 81 12.76 1.05 -1.93
N THR A 82 11.50 1.29 -2.32
CA THR A 82 10.37 1.38 -1.37
C THR A 82 10.17 0.05 -0.66
N LEU A 83 10.08 -1.06 -1.42
CA LEU A 83 9.88 -2.40 -0.87
C LEU A 83 11.06 -2.82 0.02
N ASP A 84 12.29 -2.56 -0.42
CA ASP A 84 13.49 -2.87 0.36
C ASP A 84 13.56 -2.05 1.66
N THR A 85 13.21 -0.77 1.62
CA THR A 85 13.17 0.09 2.81
C THR A 85 12.16 -0.43 3.83
N LEU A 86 10.96 -0.80 3.39
CA LEU A 86 9.93 -1.37 4.26
C LEU A 86 10.37 -2.71 4.86
N ARG A 87 10.94 -3.59 4.03
CA ARG A 87 11.45 -4.91 4.45
C ARG A 87 12.57 -4.78 5.49
N LEU A 88 13.52 -3.87 5.27
CA LEU A 88 14.63 -3.60 6.20
C LEU A 88 14.13 -3.00 7.53
N ALA A 89 13.06 -2.22 7.50
CA ALA A 89 12.41 -1.68 8.70
C ALA A 89 11.49 -2.69 9.41
N GLY A 90 11.30 -3.90 8.85
CA GLY A 90 10.41 -4.92 9.40
C GLY A 90 8.93 -4.56 9.30
N LEU A 91 8.56 -3.66 8.38
CA LEU A 91 7.18 -3.24 8.14
C LEU A 91 6.54 -4.13 7.08
N ALA A 92 5.45 -4.82 7.42
CA ALA A 92 4.73 -5.63 6.46
C ALA A 92 3.98 -4.75 5.44
N TYR A 93 3.87 -5.23 4.20
CA TYR A 93 3.17 -4.53 3.13
C TYR A 93 2.39 -5.48 2.23
N ALA A 94 1.45 -4.92 1.47
CA ALA A 94 0.65 -5.64 0.48
C ALA A 94 0.33 -4.79 -0.75
N GLY A 95 0.07 -5.44 -1.88
CA GLY A 95 -0.43 -4.80 -3.11
C GLY A 95 0.64 -4.30 -4.08
N ALA A 96 1.92 -4.47 -3.74
CA ALA A 96 3.03 -4.25 -4.65
C ALA A 96 4.15 -5.26 -4.35
N GLY A 97 4.95 -5.59 -5.35
CA GLY A 97 5.98 -6.62 -5.24
C GLY A 97 7.01 -6.53 -6.37
N LEU A 98 8.05 -7.34 -6.25
CA LEU A 98 9.08 -7.55 -7.27
C LEU A 98 8.57 -8.38 -8.45
N ASP A 99 7.47 -9.10 -8.24
CA ASP A 99 6.74 -9.85 -9.24
C ASP A 99 5.23 -9.91 -8.89
N ALA A 100 4.46 -10.56 -9.77
CA ALA A 100 3.01 -10.69 -9.62
C ALA A 100 2.60 -11.54 -8.41
N ASP A 101 3.40 -12.51 -7.99
CA ASP A 101 3.08 -13.38 -6.86
C ASP A 101 3.26 -12.61 -5.54
N GLU A 102 4.36 -11.86 -5.39
CA GLU A 102 4.59 -10.98 -4.24
C GLU A 102 3.54 -9.87 -4.19
N ALA A 103 3.22 -9.23 -5.32
CA ALA A 103 2.21 -8.17 -5.36
C ALA A 103 0.82 -8.67 -4.95
N ALA A 104 0.46 -9.90 -5.35
CA ALA A 104 -0.82 -10.52 -5.03
C ALA A 104 -0.89 -11.11 -3.61
N ALA A 105 0.25 -11.36 -2.97
CA ALA A 105 0.30 -11.94 -1.63
C ALA A 105 -0.27 -10.96 -0.57
N PRO A 106 -1.03 -11.47 0.42
CA PRO A 106 -1.50 -10.63 1.50
C PRO A 106 -0.38 -10.39 2.53
N ALA A 107 -0.42 -9.22 3.17
CA ALA A 107 0.25 -9.06 4.46
C ALA A 107 -0.54 -9.83 5.53
N VAL A 108 0.17 -10.47 6.45
CA VAL A 108 -0.43 -11.29 7.50
C VAL A 108 -0.14 -10.69 8.87
N ILE A 109 -1.17 -10.12 9.50
CA ILE A 109 -1.11 -9.59 10.86
C ILE A 109 -1.61 -10.67 11.81
N LYS A 110 -0.78 -11.07 12.78
CA LYS A 110 -1.17 -12.07 13.80
C LYS A 110 -1.84 -11.35 14.97
N LEU A 111 -3.01 -11.82 15.36
CA LEU A 111 -3.75 -11.23 16.49
C LEU A 111 -3.39 -11.90 17.81
N ALA A 112 -3.35 -11.13 18.90
CA ALA A 112 -2.97 -11.62 20.23
C ALA A 112 -3.93 -12.69 20.78
N GLY A 113 -5.23 -12.60 20.46
CA GLY A 113 -6.25 -13.58 20.84
C GLY A 113 -6.30 -14.83 19.96
N GLY A 114 -5.38 -14.98 19.01
CA GLY A 114 -5.42 -16.00 17.96
C GLY A 114 -6.15 -15.50 16.70
N GLY A 115 -5.92 -16.20 15.59
CA GLY A 115 -6.38 -15.75 14.26
C GLY A 115 -5.42 -14.76 13.59
N ARG A 116 -5.75 -14.41 12.35
CA ARG A 116 -4.92 -13.52 11.51
C ARG A 116 -5.80 -12.53 10.75
N VAL A 117 -5.28 -11.33 10.51
CA VAL A 117 -5.82 -10.43 9.49
C VAL A 117 -4.97 -10.58 8.23
N LEU A 118 -5.60 -10.98 7.13
CA LEU A 118 -5.01 -11.11 5.80
C LEU A 118 -5.37 -9.86 5.01
N VAL A 119 -4.40 -8.97 4.80
CA VAL A 119 -4.59 -7.70 4.10
C VAL A 119 -4.16 -7.84 2.66
N PHE A 120 -5.12 -7.75 1.76
CA PHE A 120 -4.89 -7.66 0.32
C PHE A 120 -5.03 -6.20 -0.11
N SER A 121 -4.26 -5.80 -1.11
CA SER A 121 -4.34 -4.46 -1.68
C SER A 121 -4.35 -4.54 -3.20
N PHE A 122 -5.21 -3.71 -3.79
CA PHE A 122 -5.46 -3.67 -5.22
C PHE A 122 -5.61 -2.23 -5.69
N ALA A 123 -5.28 -1.97 -6.95
CA ALA A 123 -5.64 -0.72 -7.60
C ALA A 123 -6.36 -0.97 -8.93
N LEU A 124 -7.13 0.02 -9.39
CA LEU A 124 -7.77 0.02 -10.70
C LEU A 124 -7.29 1.18 -11.56
N GLU A 125 -7.34 1.01 -12.88
CA GLU A 125 -6.99 2.08 -13.83
C GLU A 125 -7.85 3.34 -13.65
N THR A 126 -9.06 3.19 -13.10
CA THR A 126 -9.95 4.31 -12.77
C THR A 126 -9.35 5.30 -11.78
N SER A 127 -8.32 4.91 -11.01
CA SER A 127 -7.56 5.76 -10.10
C SER A 127 -6.32 6.44 -10.73
N GLY A 128 -6.18 6.38 -12.05
CA GLY A 128 -5.03 6.95 -12.76
C GLY A 128 -3.78 6.09 -12.68
N VAL A 129 -3.93 4.83 -12.31
CA VAL A 129 -2.90 3.80 -12.40
C VAL A 129 -2.86 3.26 -13.83
N PRO A 130 -1.77 3.39 -14.59
CA PRO A 130 -1.71 2.84 -15.93
C PRO A 130 -1.58 1.30 -15.88
N ALA A 131 -2.16 0.59 -16.85
CA ALA A 131 -1.98 -0.86 -17.00
C ALA A 131 -0.51 -1.31 -17.04
N SER A 132 0.39 -0.44 -17.53
CA SER A 132 1.83 -0.68 -17.53
C SER A 132 2.46 -0.77 -16.15
N TRP A 133 1.77 -0.47 -15.06
CA TRP A 133 2.27 -0.61 -13.70
C TRP A 133 1.92 -1.95 -13.05
N ALA A 134 1.08 -2.76 -13.71
CA ALA A 134 0.79 -4.12 -13.23
C ALA A 134 2.09 -4.92 -13.08
N ALA A 135 2.22 -5.59 -11.92
CA ALA A 135 3.28 -6.54 -11.67
C ALA A 135 3.19 -7.71 -12.67
N GLY A 136 4.34 -8.22 -13.09
CA GLY A 136 4.47 -9.36 -13.99
C GLY A 136 5.34 -10.46 -13.39
N ALA A 137 5.53 -11.56 -14.12
CA ALA A 137 6.32 -12.70 -13.61
C ALA A 137 7.77 -12.36 -13.22
N TYR A 138 8.35 -11.34 -13.88
CA TYR A 138 9.72 -10.85 -13.62
C TYR A 138 9.77 -9.33 -13.64
N LYS A 139 8.67 -8.69 -13.24
CA LYS A 139 8.49 -7.25 -13.36
C LYS A 139 7.90 -6.71 -12.07
N PRO A 140 8.63 -5.82 -11.36
CA PRO A 140 8.09 -5.12 -10.22
C PRO A 140 6.85 -4.33 -10.59
N GLY A 141 5.88 -4.29 -9.69
CA GLY A 141 4.68 -3.52 -9.93
C GLY A 141 3.66 -3.69 -8.84
N ILE A 142 2.43 -3.30 -9.17
CA ILE A 142 1.28 -3.36 -8.28
C ILE A 142 0.34 -4.51 -8.66
N ASN A 143 -0.45 -4.92 -7.69
CA ASN A 143 -1.56 -5.83 -7.87
C ASN A 143 -2.76 -5.11 -8.52
N LEU A 144 -2.70 -4.97 -9.84
CA LEU A 144 -3.72 -4.27 -10.61
C LEU A 144 -4.93 -5.18 -10.86
N LEU A 145 -6.12 -4.70 -10.52
CA LEU A 145 -7.38 -5.31 -10.95
C LEU A 145 -7.78 -4.79 -12.32
N ALA A 146 -8.15 -5.71 -13.21
CA ALA A 146 -8.60 -5.37 -14.56
C ALA A 146 -9.92 -4.59 -14.54
N ASP A 147 -10.87 -4.98 -13.68
CA ASP A 147 -12.17 -4.35 -13.51
C ASP A 147 -12.83 -4.76 -12.18
N VAL A 148 -14.06 -4.29 -11.95
CA VAL A 148 -14.93 -4.68 -10.82
C VAL A 148 -16.03 -5.68 -11.22
N SER A 149 -15.80 -6.46 -12.27
CA SER A 149 -16.76 -7.47 -12.74
C SER A 149 -16.88 -8.63 -11.74
N ALA A 150 -17.98 -9.38 -11.84
CA ALA A 150 -18.17 -10.61 -11.07
C ALA A 150 -16.99 -11.60 -11.24
N ARG A 151 -16.41 -11.66 -12.44
CA ARG A 151 -15.24 -12.50 -12.73
C ARG A 151 -14.00 -12.08 -11.92
N SER A 152 -13.71 -10.77 -11.87
CA SER A 152 -12.59 -10.23 -11.09
C SER A 152 -12.80 -10.45 -9.59
N LEU A 153 -14.03 -10.25 -9.10
CA LEU A 153 -14.39 -10.55 -7.72
C LEU A 153 -14.25 -12.03 -7.37
N GLU A 154 -14.64 -12.95 -8.26
CA GLU A 154 -14.42 -14.38 -8.10
C GLU A 154 -12.95 -14.77 -8.05
N GLN A 155 -12.07 -14.05 -8.76
CA GLN A 155 -10.63 -14.27 -8.68
C GLN A 155 -10.09 -13.84 -7.32
N ILE A 156 -10.48 -12.66 -6.82
CA ILE A 156 -10.13 -12.20 -5.47
C ILE A 156 -10.62 -13.20 -4.42
N ALA A 157 -11.88 -13.64 -4.53
CA ALA A 157 -12.47 -14.61 -3.60
C ALA A 157 -11.69 -15.92 -3.58
N ARG A 158 -11.27 -16.43 -4.75
CA ARG A 158 -10.42 -17.62 -4.86
C ARG A 158 -9.06 -17.42 -4.19
N SER A 159 -8.40 -16.29 -4.42
CA SER A 159 -7.11 -15.97 -3.80
C SER A 159 -7.23 -15.90 -2.26
N VAL A 160 -8.30 -15.28 -1.75
CA VAL A 160 -8.58 -15.26 -0.31
C VAL A 160 -8.81 -16.68 0.22
N GLN A 161 -9.66 -17.47 -0.43
CA GLN A 161 -10.00 -18.83 0.00
C GLN A 161 -8.79 -19.77 -0.01
N ALA A 162 -7.83 -19.57 -0.91
CA ALA A 162 -6.65 -20.42 -1.02
C ALA A 162 -5.73 -20.36 0.21
N ILE A 163 -5.74 -19.24 0.96
CA ILE A 163 -4.86 -19.02 2.12
C ILE A 163 -5.61 -18.89 3.46
N LYS A 164 -6.89 -18.52 3.42
CA LYS A 164 -7.71 -18.27 4.59
C LYS A 164 -7.97 -19.57 5.37
N GLN A 165 -7.78 -19.49 6.69
CA GLN A 165 -8.07 -20.53 7.66
C GLN A 165 -9.24 -20.12 8.57
N PRO A 166 -9.88 -21.06 9.28
CA PRO A 166 -10.87 -20.72 10.31
C PRO A 166 -10.30 -19.73 11.32
N GLY A 167 -11.03 -18.64 11.58
CA GLY A 167 -10.60 -17.57 12.49
C GLY A 167 -9.84 -16.42 11.82
N ASP A 168 -9.50 -16.52 10.53
CA ASP A 168 -8.91 -15.39 9.81
C ASP A 168 -9.96 -14.34 9.40
N LEU A 169 -9.58 -13.06 9.46
CA LEU A 169 -10.26 -11.94 8.82
C LEU A 169 -9.54 -11.60 7.52
N ALA A 170 -10.29 -11.39 6.43
CA ALA A 170 -9.72 -10.92 5.18
C ALA A 170 -10.13 -9.45 4.98
N VAL A 171 -9.16 -8.59 4.69
CA VAL A 171 -9.36 -7.17 4.40
C VAL A 171 -8.84 -6.92 2.99
N ALA A 172 -9.65 -6.26 2.16
CA ALA A 172 -9.25 -5.83 0.83
C ALA A 172 -9.25 -4.30 0.76
N SER A 173 -8.08 -3.69 0.59
CA SER A 173 -7.94 -2.27 0.29
C SER A 173 -7.93 -2.07 -1.22
N ILE A 174 -8.92 -1.37 -1.75
CA ILE A 174 -9.07 -1.16 -3.20
C ILE A 174 -8.94 0.34 -3.49
N HIS A 175 -7.87 0.71 -4.21
CA HIS A 175 -7.62 2.07 -4.67
C HIS A 175 -8.25 2.26 -6.06
N TRP A 176 -9.35 3.01 -6.14
CA TRP A 176 -10.20 3.09 -7.32
C TRP A 176 -10.89 4.45 -7.47
N GLY A 177 -11.49 4.70 -8.62
CA GLY A 177 -12.23 5.93 -8.89
C GLY A 177 -11.32 7.13 -9.18
N GLY A 178 -11.84 8.14 -9.85
CA GLY A 178 -11.03 9.25 -10.35
C GLY A 178 -10.41 10.10 -9.24
N ASN A 179 -9.16 10.53 -9.46
CA ASN A 179 -8.59 11.66 -8.74
C ASN A 179 -9.38 12.90 -9.15
N TRP A 180 -10.15 13.47 -8.22
CA TRP A 180 -10.98 14.66 -8.46
C TRP A 180 -12.16 14.37 -9.38
N GLY A 181 -13.09 13.54 -8.89
CA GLY A 181 -14.51 13.69 -9.22
C GLY A 181 -15.12 14.69 -8.24
N TYR A 182 -15.42 15.88 -8.74
CA TYR A 182 -16.14 16.90 -7.99
C TYR A 182 -17.42 17.24 -8.75
N GLN A 183 -18.45 17.76 -8.10
CA GLN A 183 -18.81 19.09 -8.56
C GLN A 183 -18.00 20.08 -7.73
N VAL A 184 -17.16 20.86 -8.42
CA VAL A 184 -16.47 22.06 -7.95
C VAL A 184 -16.58 23.03 -9.15
N PRO A 185 -16.91 24.31 -8.91
CA PRO A 185 -17.67 25.15 -9.86
C PRO A 185 -16.90 25.49 -11.13
N ALA A 186 -17.64 25.99 -12.12
CA ALA A 186 -17.08 26.68 -13.27
C ALA A 186 -16.60 28.08 -12.85
N GLU A 187 -15.43 28.15 -12.22
CA GLU A 187 -14.54 29.32 -12.25
C GLU A 187 -13.10 28.87 -12.43
#